data_AF-F0V5Y5-F1
#
_entry.id   AF-F0V5Y5-F1
#
_cell.length_a   1.000
_cell.length_b   1.000
_cell.length_c   1.000
_cell.angle_alpha   90.00
_cell.angle_beta   90.00
_cell.angle_gamma   90.00
#
_symmetry.space_group_name_H-M   'P 1'
#
loop_
_entity.id
_entity.type
_entity.pdbx_description
1 polymer ?
#
loop_
_entity_poly.entity_id
_entity_poly.type
_entity_poly.pdbx_seq_one_letter_code
_entity_poly.pdbx_strand_id
1 'polypeptide(L)'
;LGGVGKTTLMDVLAGRKTSGYIEGNISISGYPKKQETFARVSGYCEQNDIHSPQVTVYESLVFSAWLRLPRDVDSNTRKVSQTESMIQLPTSLYT
;
A
#
# COMPACT_ATOMS: atom_id res chain seq x y z
N LEU A 1 -22.31 -0.13 -10.55
CA LEU A 1 -21.33 0.70 -11.29
C LEU A 1 -19.93 0.08 -11.17
N GLY A 2 -19.70 -1.10 -11.76
CA GLY A 2 -18.41 -1.79 -11.72
C GLY A 2 -17.97 -2.03 -13.16
N GLY A 3 -17.05 -1.23 -13.69
CA GLY A 3 -16.66 -1.35 -15.11
C GLY A 3 -16.03 -0.12 -15.75
N VAL A 4 -15.83 0.99 -15.02
CA VAL A 4 -15.20 2.22 -15.57
C VAL A 4 -13.66 2.16 -15.49
N GLY A 5 -13.07 1.00 -15.15
CA GLY A 5 -11.61 0.84 -15.14
C GLY A 5 -10.89 1.49 -13.97
N LYS A 6 -11.57 1.81 -12.86
CA LYS A 6 -10.94 2.35 -11.64
C LYS A 6 -9.79 1.46 -11.14
N THR A 7 -10.05 0.16 -11.00
CA THR A 7 -9.03 -0.82 -10.61
C THR A 7 -7.91 -0.89 -11.64
N THR A 8 -8.27 -0.91 -12.94
CA THR A 8 -7.29 -0.91 -14.04
C THR A 8 -6.36 0.29 -13.98
N LEU A 9 -6.88 1.50 -13.73
CA LEU A 9 -6.09 2.72 -13.60
C LEU A 9 -5.15 2.65 -12.39
N MET A 10 -5.66 2.20 -11.25
CA MET A 10 -4.85 2.04 -10.04
C MET A 10 -3.73 1.01 -10.23
N ASP A 11 -3.99 -0.10 -10.94
CA ASP A 11 -2.99 -1.12 -11.26
C ASP A 11 -1.91 -0.59 -12.21
N VAL A 12 -2.27 0.29 -13.15
CA VAL A 12 -1.30 0.98 -14.02
C VAL A 12 -0.42 1.93 -13.20
N LEU A 13 -1.00 2.72 -12.29
CA LEU A 13 -0.25 3.63 -11.42
C LEU A 13 0.70 2.87 -10.48
N ALA A 14 0.21 1.77 -9.89
CA ALA A 14 1.00 0.87 -9.05
C ALA A 14 2.06 0.08 -9.85
N GLY A 15 1.95 0.04 -11.18
CA GLY A 15 2.83 -0.73 -12.07
C GLY A 15 2.65 -2.24 -11.97
N ARG A 16 1.44 -2.69 -11.60
CA ARG A 16 1.04 -4.11 -11.54
C ARG A 16 0.36 -4.58 -12.81
N LYS A 17 -0.07 -3.67 -13.68
CA LYS A 17 -0.67 -4.01 -14.98
C LYS A 17 0.40 -4.51 -15.96
N THR A 18 0.32 -5.78 -16.36
CA THR A 18 1.30 -6.45 -17.25
C THR A 18 0.82 -6.65 -18.69
N SER A 19 -0.42 -6.25 -19.02
CA SER A 19 -1.04 -6.53 -20.32
C SER A 19 -1.85 -5.34 -20.85
N GLY A 20 -2.01 -5.28 -22.17
CA GLY A 20 -2.71 -4.20 -22.87
C GLY A 20 -1.79 -3.03 -23.25
N TYR A 21 -2.38 -2.02 -23.88
CA TYR A 21 -1.67 -0.80 -24.27
C TYR A 21 -1.76 0.22 -23.12
N ILE A 22 -0.59 0.69 -22.68
CA ILE A 22 -0.46 1.75 -21.68
C ILE A 22 0.32 2.88 -22.36
N GLU A 23 -0.33 4.02 -22.54
CA GLU A 23 0.26 5.21 -23.14
C GLU A 23 0.09 6.40 -22.19
N GLY A 24 0.97 7.39 -22.34
CA GLY A 24 1.00 8.60 -21.50
C GLY A 24 2.17 8.61 -20.50
N ASN A 25 2.35 9.75 -19.85
CA ASN A 25 3.44 9.99 -18.91
C ASN A 25 2.89 10.12 -17.48
N ILE A 26 3.50 9.41 -16.54
CA ILE A 26 3.18 9.53 -15.12
C ILE A 26 4.32 10.28 -14.43
N SER A 27 3.98 11.34 -13.70
CA SER A 27 4.95 12.10 -12.91
C SER A 27 4.54 12.13 -11.43
N ILE A 28 5.53 12.16 -10.55
CA ILE A 28 5.37 12.27 -9.10
C ILE A 28 6.10 13.53 -8.69
N SER A 29 5.36 14.51 -8.18
CA SER A 29 5.90 15.83 -7.80
C SER A 29 6.70 16.49 -8.94
N GLY A 30 6.24 16.32 -10.19
CA GLY A 30 6.90 16.89 -11.38
C GLY A 30 8.01 16.04 -11.99
N TYR A 31 8.42 14.94 -11.36
CA TYR A 31 9.47 14.05 -11.88
C TYR A 31 8.88 12.81 -12.52
N PRO A 32 9.46 12.28 -13.62
CA PRO A 32 9.00 11.02 -14.22
C PRO A 32 8.99 9.88 -13.20
N LYS A 33 7.89 9.14 -13.15
CA LYS A 33 7.75 7.98 -12.26
C LYS A 33 8.75 6.89 -12.64
N LYS A 34 9.60 6.50 -11.70
CA LYS A 34 10.44 5.30 -11.80
C LYS A 34 9.83 4.18 -10.98
N GLN A 35 9.51 3.05 -11.63
CA GLN A 35 8.80 1.94 -10.98
C GLN A 35 9.53 1.40 -9.74
N GLU A 36 10.85 1.20 -9.85
CA GLU A 36 11.69 0.64 -8.77
C GLU A 36 11.67 1.49 -7.50
N THR A 37 11.71 2.82 -7.65
CA THR A 37 11.69 3.74 -6.51
C THR A 37 10.28 3.94 -5.99
N PHE A 38 9.30 4.02 -6.89
CA PHE A 38 7.90 4.28 -6.52
C PHE A 38 7.33 3.18 -5.62
N ALA A 39 7.60 1.91 -5.93
CA ALA A 39 7.14 0.78 -5.13
C ALA A 39 7.68 0.78 -3.69
N ARG A 40 8.77 1.52 -3.42
CA ARG A 40 9.39 1.64 -2.09
C ARG A 40 8.80 2.77 -1.25
N VAL A 41 8.18 3.76 -1.88
CA VAL A 41 7.65 4.97 -1.23
C VAL A 41 6.13 5.08 -1.26
N SER A 42 5.46 4.17 -1.96
CA SER A 42 4.01 4.12 -2.10
C SER A 42 3.46 2.78 -1.61
N GLY A 43 2.30 2.81 -0.94
CA GLY A 43 1.52 1.63 -0.59
C GLY A 43 0.26 1.54 -1.45
N TYR A 44 -0.02 0.36 -2.01
CA TYR A 44 -1.25 0.07 -2.75
C TYR A 44 -1.96 -1.10 -2.07
N CYS A 45 -3.18 -0.86 -1.60
CA CYS A 45 -4.05 -1.90 -1.05
C CYS A 45 -4.89 -2.49 -2.17
N GLU A 46 -4.79 -3.80 -2.35
CA GLU A 46 -5.58 -4.52 -3.34
C GLU A 46 -7.05 -4.61 -2.91
N GLN A 47 -7.95 -4.83 -3.87
CA GLN A 47 -9.38 -4.99 -3.58
C GLN A 47 -9.68 -6.27 -2.77
N ASN A 48 -8.83 -7.29 -2.92
CA ASN A 48 -8.92 -8.53 -2.16
C ASN A 48 -7.81 -8.52 -1.10
N ASP A 49 -8.22 -8.67 0.16
CA ASP A 49 -7.26 -8.82 1.25
C ASP A 49 -6.60 -10.21 1.20
N ILE A 50 -5.27 -10.23 1.27
CA ILE A 50 -4.49 -11.45 1.44
C ILE A 50 -4.05 -11.48 2.90
N HIS A 51 -4.69 -12.35 3.69
CA HIS A 51 -4.36 -12.55 5.09
C HIS A 51 -4.38 -14.02 5.45
N SER A 52 -3.47 -14.42 6.34
CA SER A 52 -3.54 -15.75 6.96
C SER A 52 -4.69 -15.77 7.96
N PRO A 53 -5.62 -16.74 7.89
CA PRO A 53 -6.71 -16.85 8.86
C PRO A 53 -6.21 -17.22 10.27
N GLN A 54 -4.94 -17.60 10.41
CA GLN A 54 -4.34 -18.04 11.67
C GLN A 54 -3.64 -16.91 12.44
N VAL A 55 -3.63 -15.69 11.92
CA VAL A 55 -2.88 -14.55 12.47
C VAL A 55 -3.85 -13.46 12.88
N THR A 56 -3.67 -12.92 14.08
CA THR A 56 -4.48 -11.80 14.58
C THR A 56 -4.11 -10.50 13.88
N VAL A 57 -5.02 -9.52 13.87
CA VAL A 57 -4.77 -8.19 13.29
C VAL A 57 -3.50 -7.56 13.87
N TYR A 58 -3.28 -7.72 15.19
CA TYR A 58 -2.09 -7.21 15.87
C TYR A 58 -0.81 -7.85 15.34
N GLU A 59 -0.75 -9.17 15.24
CA GLU A 59 0.41 -9.91 14.75
C GLU A 59 0.73 -9.56 13.29
N SER A 60 -0.29 -9.41 12.45
CA SER A 60 -0.10 -8.98 11.07
C SER A 60 0.47 -7.57 10.95
N LEU A 61 0.01 -6.64 11.78
CA LEU A 61 0.56 -5.29 11.84
C LEU A 61 2.00 -5.27 12.35
N VAL A 62 2.31 -6.05 13.38
CA VAL A 62 3.68 -6.22 13.89
C VAL A 62 4.58 -6.76 12.78
N PHE A 63 4.18 -7.85 12.13
CA PHE A 63 4.93 -8.47 11.03
C PHE A 63 5.20 -7.46 9.91
N SER A 64 4.18 -6.70 9.52
CA SER A 64 4.31 -5.69 8.46
C SER A 64 5.18 -4.50 8.86
N ALA A 65 5.13 -4.08 10.12
CA ALA A 65 5.99 -3.03 10.66
C ALA A 65 7.47 -3.46 10.68
N TRP A 66 7.74 -4.73 11.02
CA TRP A 66 9.10 -5.29 11.01
C TRP A 66 9.70 -5.37 9.60
N LEU A 67 8.89 -5.65 8.58
CA LEU A 67 9.38 -5.72 7.20
C LEU A 67 9.58 -4.34 6.55
N ARG A 68 8.79 -3.34 6.95
CA ARG A 68 8.73 -2.03 6.28
C ARG A 68 9.52 -0.93 6.99
N LEU A 69 9.73 -1.03 8.30
CA LEU A 69 10.48 -0.03 9.06
C LEU A 69 11.97 -0.39 9.11
N PRO A 70 12.86 0.61 8.96
CA PRO A 70 14.29 0.37 9.10
C PRO A 70 14.66 0.03 10.56
N ARG A 71 15.85 -0.58 10.71
CA ARG A 71 16.28 -1.25 11.95
C ARG A 71 16.60 -0.27 13.09
N ASP A 72 16.87 0.97 12.72
CA ASP A 72 17.19 2.13 13.55
C ASP A 72 15.95 2.75 14.23
N VAL A 73 14.73 2.36 13.83
CA VAL A 73 13.51 2.83 14.50
C VAL A 73 13.40 2.24 15.91
N ASP A 74 13.27 3.13 16.90
CA ASP A 74 13.08 2.75 18.30
C ASP A 74 11.83 1.88 18.53
N SER A 75 11.91 1.02 19.53
CA SER A 75 10.84 0.10 19.91
C SER A 75 9.53 0.81 20.26
N ASN A 76 9.57 1.99 20.88
CA ASN A 76 8.36 2.75 21.19
C ASN A 76 7.78 3.40 19.93
N THR A 77 8.62 4.01 19.09
CA THR A 77 8.18 4.58 17.82
C THR A 77 7.56 3.51 16.91
N ARG A 78 8.13 2.31 16.88
CA ARG A 78 7.59 1.17 16.13
C ARG A 78 6.19 0.75 16.62
N LYS A 79 5.94 0.77 17.93
CA LYS A 79 4.62 0.48 18.51
C LYS A 79 3.60 1.59 18.22
N VAL A 80 4.01 2.85 18.27
CA VAL A 80 3.15 4.01 17.95
C VAL A 80 2.75 4.00 16.46
N SER A 81 3.68 3.68 15.55
CA SER A 81 3.34 3.53 14.13
C SER A 81 2.33 2.39 13.88
N GLN A 82 2.37 1.32 14.70
CA GLN A 82 1.37 0.23 14.62
C GLN A 82 -0.01 0.71 15.05
N THR A 83 -0.12 1.48 16.14
CA THR A 83 -1.40 2.02 16.60
C THR A 83 -2.00 3.01 15.62
N GLU A 84 -1.20 3.90 15.03
CA GLU A 84 -1.67 4.84 13.99
C GLU A 84 -2.20 4.09 12.77
N SER A 85 -1.50 3.05 12.30
CA SER A 85 -1.99 2.22 11.20
C SER A 85 -3.29 1.48 11.52
N MET A 86 -3.50 1.10 12.79
CA MET A 86 -4.74 0.48 13.26
C MET A 86 -5.89 1.47 13.32
N ILE A 87 -5.64 2.76 13.62
CA ILE A 87 -6.67 3.81 13.70
C ILE A 87 -7.13 4.25 12.30
N GLN A 88 -6.27 4.17 11.28
CA GLN A 88 -6.65 4.49 9.90
C GLN A 88 -7.53 3.41 9.24
N LEU A 89 -7.45 2.15 9.68
CA LEU A 89 -8.25 1.04 9.15
C LEU A 89 -9.77 1.16 9.41
N PRO A 90 -10.28 1.55 10.58
CA PRO A 90 -11.72 1.70 10.83
C PRO A 90 -12.33 2.98 10.24
N THR A 91 -11.56 4.04 9.97
CA THR A 91 -12.12 5.29 9.41
C THR A 91 -12.40 5.20 7.91
N SER A 92 -11.69 4.34 7.17
CA SER A 92 -11.88 4.13 5.73
C SER A 92 -13.14 3.32 5.37
N LEU A 93 -13.80 2.68 6.33
CA LEU A 93 -15.03 1.91 6.11
C LEU A 93 -16.30 2.70 6.47
N TYR A 94 -16.16 3.95 6.94
CA TYR A 94 -17.26 4.81 7.39
C TYR A 94 -17.31 6.19 6.69
N THR A 95 -16.69 6.34 5.52
CA THR A 95 -16.89 7.52 4.64
C THR A 95 -17.05 7.08 3.19
#